data_AF-A0A0J1BIJ8-F1
#
_entry.id   AF-A0A0J1BIJ8-F1
#
_cell.length_a   1.000
_cell.length_b   1.000
_cell.length_c   1.000
_cell.angle_alpha   90.00
_cell.angle_beta   90.00
_cell.angle_gamma   90.00
#
_symmetry.space_group_name_H-M   'P 1'
#
loop_
_entity.id
_entity.type
_entity.pdbx_description
1 polymer ?
#
loop_
_entity_poly.entity_id
_entity_poly.type
_entity_poly.pdbx_seq_one_letter_code
_entity_poly.pdbx_strand_id
1 'polypeptide(L)'
;MPKKIIILCYRKIIDDSNANPWDKFVHEDSFLEFKMQSQLYNQELKYNTFAELLINVPGADKLHFLVSAAVTGYLRQLNGIIPDVLDNLGRRFLTFENFKFEIINSDINDIERHKIAINFFSKPMVWHDTVDNQLLVSLEQTMEGEEIFTNLFQLQPFISIHSIKDLS
;
A
#
# COMPACT_ATOMS: atom_id res chain seq x y z
N MET A 1 -28.29 5.44 -8.37
CA MET A 1 -28.07 4.30 -7.45
C MET A 1 -28.08 4.82 -6.02
N PRO A 2 -28.41 4.01 -4.99
CA PRO A 2 -28.17 4.41 -3.61
C PRO A 2 -26.69 4.78 -3.44
N LYS A 3 -26.41 5.87 -2.72
CA LYS A 3 -25.03 6.30 -2.47
C LYS A 3 -24.32 5.20 -1.68
N LYS A 4 -23.07 4.94 -2.02
CA LYS A 4 -22.24 3.92 -1.38
C LYS A 4 -21.03 4.60 -0.77
N ILE A 5 -20.67 4.18 0.44
CA ILE A 5 -19.38 4.52 1.03
C ILE A 5 -18.43 3.37 0.71
N ILE A 6 -17.28 3.70 0.14
CA ILE A 6 -16.24 2.73 -0.21
C ILE A 6 -14.93 3.09 0.47
N ILE A 7 -14.12 2.06 0.75
CA ILE A 7 -12.70 2.21 1.05
C ILE A 7 -11.94 1.67 -0.15
N LEU A 8 -11.03 2.46 -0.71
CA LEU A 8 -10.14 2.03 -1.77
C LEU A 8 -8.86 1.45 -1.17
N CYS A 9 -8.36 0.36 -1.73
CA CYS A 9 -7.02 -0.14 -1.49
C CYS A 9 -6.16 0.11 -2.72
N TYR A 10 -5.03 0.79 -2.55
CA TYR A 10 -3.99 0.88 -3.56
C TYR A 10 -2.76 0.09 -3.11
N ARG A 11 -2.36 -0.91 -3.90
CA ARG A 11 -1.15 -1.69 -3.64
C ARG A 11 0.02 -1.13 -4.44
N LYS A 12 0.92 -0.43 -3.76
CA LYS A 12 2.22 -0.03 -4.34
C LYS A 12 3.20 -1.18 -4.22
N ILE A 13 3.73 -1.63 -5.35
CA ILE A 13 4.81 -2.63 -5.42
C ILE A 13 6.13 -1.89 -5.57
N ILE A 14 7.14 -2.31 -4.82
CA ILE A 14 8.48 -1.73 -4.85
C ILE A 14 9.48 -2.87 -5.01
N ASP A 15 10.30 -2.78 -6.06
CA ASP A 15 11.44 -3.64 -6.36
C ASP A 15 12.57 -2.82 -7.03
N ASP A 16 13.62 -3.51 -7.47
CA ASP A 16 14.81 -2.90 -8.07
C ASP A 16 14.53 -2.08 -9.36
N SER A 17 13.37 -2.30 -10.01
CA SER A 17 13.00 -1.53 -11.21
C SER A 17 12.48 -0.12 -10.91
N ASN A 18 12.14 0.17 -9.65
CA ASN A 18 11.60 1.46 -9.26
C ASN A 18 12.68 2.57 -9.26
N ALA A 19 12.51 3.59 -10.10
CA ALA A 19 13.50 4.68 -10.25
C ALA A 19 13.28 5.89 -9.31
N ASN A 20 12.12 6.00 -8.66
CA ASN A 20 11.83 7.13 -7.76
C ASN A 20 12.70 7.04 -6.49
N PRO A 21 13.38 8.12 -6.06
CA PRO A 21 14.15 8.15 -4.82
C PRO A 21 13.41 7.64 -3.58
N TRP A 22 12.12 7.97 -3.41
CA TRP A 22 11.34 7.48 -2.27
C TRP A 22 11.20 5.96 -2.31
N ASP A 23 10.88 5.40 -3.48
CA ASP A 23 10.74 3.95 -3.66
C ASP A 23 12.07 3.24 -3.36
N LYS A 24 13.18 3.80 -3.87
CA LYS A 24 14.53 3.27 -3.66
C LYS A 24 14.93 3.22 -2.19
N PHE A 25 14.72 4.30 -1.44
CA PHE A 25 15.05 4.30 -0.01
C PHE A 25 14.19 3.33 0.79
N VAL A 26 12.90 3.24 0.47
CA VAL A 26 12.00 2.25 1.09
C VAL A 26 12.49 0.82 0.79
N HIS A 27 12.90 0.54 -0.45
CA HIS A 27 13.43 -0.76 -0.88
C HIS A 27 14.71 -1.13 -0.14
N GLU A 28 15.70 -0.24 -0.14
CA GLU A 28 17.01 -0.47 0.49
C GLU A 28 16.87 -0.71 2.00
N ASP A 29 16.13 0.15 2.70
CA ASP A 29 15.99 0.03 4.16
C ASP A 29 15.14 -1.19 4.57
N SER A 30 14.08 -1.50 3.82
CA SER A 30 13.29 -2.72 4.08
C SER A 30 14.09 -3.99 3.80
N PHE A 31 15.01 -3.97 2.83
CA PHE A 31 15.93 -5.08 2.59
C PHE A 31 16.91 -5.28 3.74
N LEU A 32 17.55 -4.21 4.21
CA LEU A 32 18.48 -4.26 5.33
C LEU A 32 17.79 -4.75 6.61
N GLU A 33 16.59 -4.26 6.89
CA GLU A 33 15.78 -4.70 8.03
C GLU A 33 15.37 -6.17 7.87
N PHE A 34 14.95 -6.60 6.67
CA PHE A 34 14.67 -8.02 6.40
C PHE A 34 15.87 -8.90 6.69
N LYS A 35 17.06 -8.51 6.21
CA LYS A 35 18.30 -9.25 6.43
C LYS A 35 18.64 -9.36 7.91
N MET A 36 18.48 -8.28 8.68
CA MET A 36 18.73 -8.27 10.11
C MET A 36 17.71 -9.15 10.86
N GLN A 37 16.42 -8.93 10.64
CA GLN A 37 15.35 -9.64 11.35
C GLN A 37 15.35 -11.14 11.02
N SER A 38 15.69 -11.52 9.79
CA SER A 38 15.77 -12.92 9.37
C SER A 38 16.81 -13.72 10.15
N GLN A 39 17.86 -13.10 10.70
CA GLN A 39 18.88 -13.80 11.51
C GLN A 39 18.27 -14.43 12.76
N LEU A 40 17.27 -13.78 13.37
CA LEU A 40 16.57 -14.31 14.54
C LEU A 40 15.82 -15.62 14.23
N TYR A 41 15.34 -15.74 12.99
CA TYR A 41 14.59 -16.90 12.48
C TYR A 41 15.49 -17.94 11.79
N ASN A 42 16.74 -17.59 11.50
CA ASN A 42 17.66 -18.40 10.69
C ASN A 42 19.05 -18.49 11.31
N GLN A 43 19.12 -18.83 12.60
CA GLN A 43 20.37 -18.85 13.37
C GLN A 43 21.40 -19.84 12.80
N GLU A 44 20.91 -20.93 12.21
CA GLU A 44 21.75 -21.96 11.58
C GLU A 44 22.14 -21.63 10.13
N LEU A 45 21.71 -20.48 9.59
CA LEU A 45 21.98 -20.01 8.23
C LEU A 45 21.58 -21.03 7.15
N LYS A 46 20.46 -21.74 7.36
CA LYS A 46 19.98 -22.81 6.47
C LYS A 46 19.15 -22.29 5.30
N TYR A 47 18.46 -21.16 5.48
CA TYR A 47 17.50 -20.63 4.51
C TYR A 47 17.97 -19.29 3.97
N ASN A 48 17.92 -19.08 2.67
CA ASN A 48 18.36 -17.82 2.05
C ASN A 48 17.18 -16.96 1.64
N THR A 49 16.05 -17.58 1.31
CA THR A 49 14.88 -16.87 0.78
C THR A 49 13.79 -16.72 1.83
N PHE A 50 12.98 -15.67 1.66
CA PHE A 50 11.79 -15.48 2.50
C PHE A 50 10.80 -16.65 2.38
N ALA A 51 10.66 -17.23 1.18
CA ALA A 51 9.80 -18.39 0.96
C ALA A 51 10.26 -19.62 1.76
N GLU A 52 11.56 -19.90 1.80
CA GLU A 52 12.12 -20.98 2.61
C GLU A 52 11.88 -20.74 4.11
N LEU A 53 12.06 -19.50 4.58
CA LEU A 53 11.76 -19.13 5.97
C LEU A 53 10.28 -19.38 6.31
N LEU A 54 9.36 -18.95 5.44
CA LEU A 54 7.92 -19.16 5.65
C LEU A 54 7.54 -20.64 5.73
N ILE A 55 8.15 -21.49 4.91
CA ILE A 55 7.83 -22.92 4.86
C ILE A 55 8.41 -23.67 6.07
N ASN A 56 9.63 -23.33 6.47
CA ASN A 56 10.41 -24.16 7.39
C ASN A 56 10.54 -23.59 8.81
N VAL A 57 10.29 -22.29 9.02
CA VAL A 57 10.47 -21.64 10.31
C VAL A 57 9.13 -21.14 10.84
N PRO A 58 8.57 -21.77 11.91
CA PRO A 58 7.35 -21.31 12.53
C PRO A 58 7.44 -19.85 12.99
N GLY A 59 6.47 -19.04 12.60
CA GLY A 59 6.40 -17.62 12.96
C GLY A 59 7.18 -16.68 12.06
N ALA A 60 7.84 -17.16 10.99
CA ALA A 60 8.52 -16.31 10.02
C ALA A 60 7.58 -15.32 9.29
N ASP A 61 6.26 -15.55 9.30
CA ASP A 61 5.24 -14.61 8.82
C ASP A 61 5.29 -13.26 9.57
N LYS A 62 5.78 -13.24 10.82
CA LYS A 62 6.00 -12.03 11.60
C LYS A 62 7.04 -11.09 10.98
N LEU A 63 7.88 -11.58 10.06
CA LEU A 63 8.84 -10.73 9.34
C LEU A 63 8.14 -9.60 8.57
N HIS A 64 6.91 -9.79 8.10
CA HIS A 64 6.13 -8.69 7.53
C HIS A 64 5.98 -7.53 8.51
N PHE A 65 5.59 -7.83 9.75
CA PHE A 65 5.42 -6.81 10.77
C PHE A 65 6.74 -6.20 11.21
N LEU A 66 7.76 -7.04 11.46
CA LEU A 66 9.08 -6.57 11.93
C LEU A 66 9.74 -5.64 10.91
N VAL A 67 9.72 -6.01 9.63
CA VAL A 67 10.31 -5.20 8.55
C VAL A 67 9.53 -3.92 8.30
N SER A 68 8.22 -3.89 8.58
CA SER A 68 7.41 -2.67 8.39
C SER A 68 7.88 -1.48 9.23
N ALA A 69 8.61 -1.72 10.33
CA ALA A 69 9.17 -0.66 11.16
C ALA A 69 10.15 0.23 10.39
N ALA A 70 10.99 -0.36 9.52
CA ALA A 70 11.97 0.37 8.72
C ALA A 70 11.33 1.35 7.73
N VAL A 71 10.12 1.03 7.23
CA VAL A 71 9.46 1.87 6.23
C VAL A 71 8.56 2.97 6.81
N THR A 72 8.32 2.93 8.13
CA THR A 72 7.34 3.83 8.80
C THR A 72 7.73 5.31 8.69
N GLY A 73 9.03 5.62 8.72
CA GLY A 73 9.53 7.00 8.52
C GLY A 73 9.16 7.56 7.15
N TYR A 74 9.33 6.76 6.10
CA TYR A 74 9.00 7.13 4.72
C TYR A 74 7.50 7.32 4.51
N LEU A 75 6.68 6.50 5.17
CA LEU A 75 5.22 6.63 5.10
C LEU A 75 4.72 7.93 5.72
N ARG A 76 5.38 8.43 6.78
CA ARG A 76 5.05 9.74 7.36
C ARG A 76 5.34 10.89 6.41
N GLN A 77 6.38 10.78 5.57
CA GLN A 77 6.73 11.81 4.57
C GLN A 77 5.63 11.98 3.51
N LEU A 78 4.78 10.98 3.30
CA LEU A 78 3.64 11.06 2.39
C LEU A 78 2.52 11.97 2.92
N ASN A 79 2.58 12.41 4.19
CA ASN A 79 1.58 13.29 4.82
C ASN A 79 0.13 12.78 4.67
N GLY A 80 -0.05 11.46 4.74
CA GLY A 80 -1.37 10.81 4.61
C GLY A 80 -1.95 10.81 3.19
N ILE A 81 -1.15 11.07 2.16
CA ILE A 81 -1.58 11.06 0.76
C ILE A 81 -1.11 9.78 0.06
N ILE A 82 -2.02 9.05 -0.57
CA ILE A 82 -1.68 7.84 -1.33
C ILE A 82 -0.80 8.25 -2.53
N PRO A 83 0.39 7.64 -2.71
CA PRO A 83 1.25 7.95 -3.84
C PRO A 83 0.66 7.41 -5.15
N ASP A 84 1.09 7.98 -6.27
CA ASP A 84 0.81 7.46 -7.63
C ASP A 84 -0.66 7.43 -8.07
N VAL A 85 -1.62 7.79 -7.20
CA VAL A 85 -3.04 7.95 -7.53
C VAL A 85 -3.37 9.43 -7.68
N LEU A 86 -3.71 9.83 -8.91
CA LEU A 86 -4.09 11.19 -9.26
C LEU A 86 -5.52 11.22 -9.80
N ASP A 87 -6.19 12.36 -9.64
CA ASP A 87 -7.42 12.63 -10.40
C ASP A 87 -7.10 12.95 -11.86
N ASN A 88 -8.13 13.09 -12.68
CA ASN A 88 -7.99 13.40 -14.11
C ASN A 88 -7.35 14.78 -14.37
N LEU A 89 -7.19 15.64 -13.35
CA LEU A 89 -6.48 16.92 -13.43
C LEU A 89 -5.02 16.82 -12.95
N GLY A 90 -4.54 15.61 -12.62
CA GLY A 90 -3.20 15.37 -12.13
C GLY A 90 -3.00 15.74 -10.65
N ARG A 91 -4.09 15.91 -9.88
CA ARG A 91 -4.03 16.32 -8.47
C ARG A 91 -4.05 15.10 -7.56
N ARG A 92 -3.28 15.19 -6.47
CA ARG A 92 -3.35 14.23 -5.37
C ARG A 92 -4.62 14.51 -4.57
N PHE A 93 -5.48 13.51 -4.45
CA PHE A 93 -6.76 13.65 -3.74
C PHE A 93 -7.02 12.51 -2.75
N LEU A 94 -6.47 11.33 -3.03
CA LEU A 94 -6.75 10.14 -2.23
C LEU A 94 -5.86 10.12 -0.99
N THR A 95 -6.47 10.15 0.19
CA THR A 95 -5.79 10.15 1.48
C THR A 95 -5.95 8.80 2.19
N PHE A 96 -4.99 8.44 3.04
CA PHE A 96 -4.99 7.20 3.82
C PHE A 96 -4.65 7.49 5.29
N GLU A 97 -5.13 6.62 6.17
CA GLU A 97 -4.75 6.60 7.59
C GLU A 97 -4.09 5.27 7.98
N ASN A 98 -4.43 4.21 7.25
CA ASN A 98 -3.96 2.85 7.52
C ASN A 98 -3.21 2.30 6.31
N PHE A 99 -2.22 1.47 6.57
CA PHE A 99 -1.50 0.73 5.55
C PHE A 99 -1.19 -0.69 6.04
N LYS A 100 -0.89 -1.58 5.10
CA LYS A 100 -0.35 -2.91 5.38
C LYS A 100 0.89 -3.16 4.53
N PHE A 101 2.01 -3.41 5.20
CA PHE A 101 3.26 -3.82 4.58
C PHE A 101 3.30 -5.34 4.36
N GLU A 102 3.83 -5.76 3.23
CA GLU A 102 4.02 -7.15 2.86
C GLU A 102 5.37 -7.33 2.16
N ILE A 103 6.05 -8.44 2.45
CA ILE A 103 7.22 -8.90 1.70
C ILE A 103 6.66 -9.85 0.65
N ILE A 104 6.79 -9.50 -0.64
CA ILE A 104 6.36 -10.38 -1.73
C ILE A 104 7.41 -11.46 -1.93
N ASN A 105 8.68 -11.05 -2.00
CA ASN A 105 9.82 -11.94 -2.14
C ASN A 105 11.07 -11.28 -1.56
N SER A 106 12.03 -12.07 -1.13
CA SER A 106 13.34 -11.58 -0.72
C SER A 106 14.35 -12.71 -0.65
N ASP A 107 15.61 -12.39 -0.89
CA ASP A 107 16.76 -13.27 -0.68
C ASP A 107 17.79 -12.52 0.17
N ILE A 108 18.24 -13.09 1.28
CA ILE A 108 19.14 -12.45 2.26
C ILE A 108 20.46 -11.98 1.62
N ASN A 109 20.86 -12.58 0.50
CA ASN A 109 22.11 -12.30 -0.19
C ASN A 109 21.95 -11.48 -1.47
N ASP A 110 20.71 -11.18 -1.89
CA ASP A 110 20.43 -10.56 -3.18
C ASP A 110 19.28 -9.54 -3.07
N ILE A 111 19.64 -8.25 -3.06
CA ILE A 111 18.70 -7.13 -2.97
C ILE A 111 17.83 -7.00 -4.21
N GLU A 112 18.30 -7.43 -5.39
CA GLU A 112 17.50 -7.34 -6.63
C GLU A 112 16.27 -8.26 -6.57
N ARG A 113 16.35 -9.32 -5.75
CA ARG A 113 15.21 -10.22 -5.45
C ARG A 113 14.27 -9.69 -4.38
N HIS A 114 14.66 -8.62 -3.69
CA HIS A 114 13.82 -8.00 -2.68
C HIS A 114 12.65 -7.28 -3.36
N LYS A 115 11.44 -7.70 -3.01
CA LYS A 115 10.20 -7.15 -3.55
C LYS A 115 9.19 -7.05 -2.44
N ILE A 116 8.64 -5.86 -2.24
CA ILE A 116 7.68 -5.58 -1.18
C ILE A 116 6.40 -4.99 -1.77
N ALA A 117 5.36 -4.97 -0.96
CA ALA A 117 4.16 -4.20 -1.22
C ALA A 117 3.74 -3.38 0.00
N ILE A 118 3.20 -2.21 -0.28
CA ILE A 118 2.51 -1.37 0.70
C ILE A 118 1.08 -1.18 0.19
N ASN A 119 0.13 -1.74 0.92
CA ASN A 119 -1.29 -1.57 0.66
C ASN A 119 -1.78 -0.36 1.44
N PHE A 120 -2.16 0.70 0.75
CA PHE A 120 -2.72 1.92 1.34
C PHE A 120 -4.24 1.83 1.33
N PHE A 121 -4.87 2.04 2.48
CA PHE A 121 -6.33 2.05 2.61
C PHE A 121 -6.83 3.48 2.72
N SER A 122 -7.67 3.90 1.77
CA SER A 122 -8.17 5.25 1.75
C SER A 122 -9.03 5.56 2.97
N LYS A 123 -9.17 6.84 3.27
CA LYS A 123 -10.33 7.28 4.07
C LYS A 123 -11.63 6.90 3.35
N PRO A 124 -12.76 6.78 4.06
CA PRO A 124 -14.06 6.56 3.44
C PRO A 124 -14.36 7.59 2.35
N MET A 125 -14.79 7.08 1.19
CA MET A 125 -15.16 7.88 0.03
C MET A 125 -16.61 7.60 -0.34
N VAL A 126 -17.35 8.63 -0.73
CA VAL A 126 -18.65 8.46 -1.37
C VAL A 126 -18.41 8.10 -2.84
N TRP A 127 -18.94 6.96 -3.27
CA TRP A 127 -19.03 6.58 -4.68
C TRP A 127 -20.31 7.17 -5.28
N HIS A 128 -20.14 8.09 -6.23
CA HIS A 128 -21.25 8.74 -6.93
C HIS A 128 -21.64 7.99 -8.19
N ASP A 129 -20.67 7.67 -9.05
CA ASP A 129 -20.91 6.98 -10.30
C ASP A 129 -19.63 6.33 -10.89
N THR A 130 -19.79 5.58 -11.97
CA THR A 130 -18.71 5.01 -12.79
C THR A 130 -18.90 5.44 -14.24
N VAL A 131 -17.87 6.02 -14.84
CA VAL A 131 -17.88 6.44 -16.24
C VAL A 131 -16.77 5.68 -16.96
N ASP A 132 -17.13 4.69 -17.76
CA ASP A 132 -16.18 3.74 -18.38
C ASP A 132 -15.27 3.09 -17.30
N ASN A 133 -13.95 3.25 -17.40
CA ASN A 133 -13.01 2.73 -16.40
C ASN A 133 -12.59 3.81 -15.37
N GLN A 134 -13.47 4.79 -15.11
CA GLN A 134 -13.25 5.87 -14.16
C GLN A 134 -14.27 5.85 -13.03
N LEU A 135 -13.84 6.24 -11.84
CA LEU A 135 -14.68 6.32 -10.66
C LEU A 135 -14.85 7.77 -10.24
N LEU A 136 -16.10 8.21 -10.09
CA LEU A 136 -16.44 9.52 -9.55
C LEU A 136 -16.66 9.40 -8.04
N VAL A 137 -15.78 10.04 -7.27
CA VAL A 137 -15.78 9.96 -5.81
C VAL A 137 -15.72 11.32 -5.14
N SER A 138 -16.12 11.39 -3.88
CA SER A 138 -15.80 12.51 -2.98
C SER A 138 -15.41 11.97 -1.61
N LEU A 139 -14.77 12.80 -0.79
CA LEU A 139 -14.60 12.47 0.62
C LEU A 139 -15.98 12.30 1.29
N GLU A 140 -16.08 11.40 2.26
CA GLU A 140 -17.22 11.37 3.16
C GLU A 140 -17.26 12.66 3.99
N GLN A 141 -18.34 13.42 3.89
CA GLN A 141 -18.57 14.66 4.62
C GLN A 141 -19.96 14.61 5.26
N THR A 142 -20.09 15.19 6.46
CA THR A 142 -21.38 15.45 7.09
C THR A 142 -22.13 16.49 6.26
N MET A 143 -23.16 16.06 5.54
CA MET A 143 -23.86 16.89 4.56
C MET A 143 -24.75 17.95 5.24
N GLU A 144 -24.43 19.23 5.07
CA GLU A 144 -25.42 20.32 5.08
C GLU A 144 -25.36 21.07 3.75
N GLY A 145 -26.35 20.85 2.89
CA GLY A 145 -26.84 21.82 1.89
C GLY A 145 -25.96 22.27 0.71
N GLU A 146 -24.66 21.99 0.67
CA GLU A 146 -23.75 22.59 -0.30
C GLU A 146 -23.26 21.67 -1.42
N GLU A 147 -22.71 22.30 -2.47
CA GLU A 147 -22.04 21.69 -3.62
C GLU A 147 -21.03 20.62 -3.19
N ILE A 148 -21.04 19.47 -3.86
CA ILE A 148 -20.13 18.37 -3.55
C ILE A 148 -18.90 18.49 -4.45
N PHE A 149 -17.74 18.76 -3.85
CA PHE A 149 -16.47 18.65 -4.55
C PHE A 149 -16.14 17.18 -4.83
N THR A 150 -15.95 16.85 -6.10
CA THR A 150 -15.69 15.48 -6.56
C THR A 150 -14.34 15.36 -7.23
N ASN A 151 -13.81 14.15 -7.22
CA ASN A 151 -12.64 13.74 -7.99
C ASN A 151 -13.06 12.61 -8.93
N LEU A 152 -12.79 12.80 -10.21
CA LEU A 152 -12.89 11.75 -11.21
C LEU A 152 -11.48 11.20 -11.43
N PHE A 153 -11.29 9.90 -11.26
CA PHE A 153 -9.99 9.27 -11.46
C PHE A 153 -10.11 7.94 -12.19
N GLN A 154 -9.05 7.57 -12.90
CA GLN A 154 -8.95 6.32 -13.63
C GLN A 154 -8.68 5.14 -12.70
N LEU A 155 -9.42 4.05 -12.86
CA LEU A 155 -9.07 2.77 -12.24
C LEU A 155 -7.82 2.20 -12.93
N GLN A 156 -6.67 2.48 -12.31
CA GLN A 156 -5.37 1.97 -12.72
C GLN A 156 -5.05 0.62 -12.04
N PRO A 157 -4.03 -0.13 -12.53
CA PRO A 157 -3.63 -1.38 -11.90
C PRO A 157 -3.40 -1.23 -10.39
N PHE A 158 -3.71 -2.30 -9.65
CA PHE A 158 -3.52 -2.39 -8.20
C PHE A 158 -4.40 -1.48 -7.34
N ILE A 159 -5.42 -0.82 -7.92
CA ILE A 159 -6.53 -0.24 -7.17
C ILE A 159 -7.68 -1.25 -7.08
N SER A 160 -8.26 -1.38 -5.90
CA SER A 160 -9.47 -2.17 -5.66
C SER A 160 -10.40 -1.49 -4.65
N ILE A 161 -11.69 -1.77 -4.73
CA ILE A 161 -12.63 -1.45 -3.64
C ILE A 161 -12.43 -2.49 -2.55
N HIS A 162 -11.85 -2.08 -1.43
CA HIS A 162 -11.59 -2.93 -0.26
C HIS A 162 -12.86 -3.26 0.52
N SER A 163 -13.72 -2.27 0.72
CA SER A 163 -15.00 -2.45 1.40
C SER A 163 -16.06 -1.51 0.83
N ILE A 164 -17.31 -1.90 1.00
CA ILE A 164 -18.49 -1.16 0.54
C ILE A 164 -19.56 -1.19 1.63
N LYS A 165 -20.18 -0.05 1.87
CA LYS A 165 -21.33 0.13 2.77
C LYS A 165 -22.40 0.93 2.03
N ASP A 166 -23.61 0.39 1.94
CA ASP A 166 -24.73 1.13 1.38
C ASP A 166 -25.20 2.22 2.37
N LEU A 167 -25.46 3.43 1.87
CA LEU A 167 -26.16 4.45 2.63
C LEU A 167 -27.66 4.15 2.53
N SER A 168 -28.25 3.76 3.67
CA SER A 168 -29.69 3.57 3.86
C SER A 168 -30.44 4.89 3.79
#